data_AF-A0A932QPJ8-F1
#
_entry.id   AF-A0A932QPJ8-F1
#
_cell.length_a   1.000
_cell.length_b   1.000
_cell.length_c   1.000
_cell.angle_alpha   90.00
_cell.angle_beta   90.00
_cell.angle_gamma   90.00
#
_symmetry.space_group_name_H-M   'P 1'
#
loop_
_entity.id
_entity.type
_entity.pdbx_description
1 polymer ?
#
loop_
_entity_poly.entity_id
_entity_poly.type
_entity_poly.pdbx_seq_one_letter_code
_entity_poly.pdbx_strand_id
1 'polypeptide(L)'
;MKASETPLWVWPPLAALAAYANALGGSFQFDDWNIIVNRDDVHTLGRFLTTASHGARPLLNLSYAMNWAASPRPFGFILVNVLLHAANALLAFFVAKKLVESLSTWDEKGAGTCAFVVARLFALHPVQTESVSYVAGRSESLMAFFYFASFLAYLDGAGRERAAPFSLFSLFMFACALAARETAATLPAALFLYERLRKEPGPWSDAAKRLAPFCLLLLLGALVMAASPRYRFLLAYSMNIRGAASAAATNLLGIGYLLSRVVAVGGLNIDPDLRVADSFSPPVILLAASFAAALTFAWVVRKRAPLVSFGIGWFFLHLVPTNSVIPRLDVASEHHLYVPLFGLILAVFGPLTATNPAVVKSGRARVAFGLLLFLLFAFTVHRNAAYATEIALWEDAAAKSPAKARPHNNLGHAYHLAGRFADAEREYRAALACDPGFYKSRRNLSRLEDDLRKGAR
;
A
#
# COMPACT_ATOMS: atom_id res chain seq x y z
N MET A 1 -9.72 -5.56 -43.86
CA MET A 1 -9.54 -6.09 -42.48
C MET A 1 -9.40 -4.92 -41.53
N LYS A 2 -10.40 -4.64 -40.68
CA LYS A 2 -10.20 -3.72 -39.55
C LYS A 2 -9.18 -4.40 -38.63
N ALA A 3 -8.05 -3.76 -38.34
CA ALA A 3 -7.13 -4.24 -37.33
C ALA A 3 -7.93 -4.47 -36.03
N SER A 4 -7.86 -5.66 -35.45
CA SER A 4 -8.49 -5.95 -34.17
C SER A 4 -7.89 -4.99 -33.14
N GLU A 5 -8.65 -4.00 -32.69
CA GLU A 5 -8.18 -3.07 -31.67
C GLU A 5 -7.80 -3.84 -30.40
N THR A 6 -6.56 -3.66 -29.93
CA THR A 6 -6.08 -4.31 -28.71
C THR A 6 -6.98 -3.93 -27.52
N PRO A 7 -7.48 -4.91 -26.74
CA PRO A 7 -8.36 -4.61 -25.62
C PRO A 7 -7.73 -3.67 -24.58
N LEU A 8 -8.51 -2.73 -24.04
CA LEU A 8 -8.02 -1.70 -23.11
C LEU A 8 -7.37 -2.29 -21.83
N TRP A 9 -7.85 -3.45 -21.36
CA TRP A 9 -7.36 -4.10 -20.14
C TRP A 9 -5.92 -4.60 -20.25
N VAL A 10 -5.35 -4.72 -21.46
CA VAL A 10 -3.98 -5.17 -21.69
C VAL A 10 -2.95 -4.11 -21.26
N TRP A 11 -3.28 -2.82 -21.36
CA TRP A 11 -2.31 -1.74 -21.19
C TRP A 11 -1.89 -1.46 -19.74
N PRO A 12 -2.78 -1.48 -18.72
CA PRO A 12 -2.36 -1.29 -17.32
C PRO A 12 -1.27 -2.27 -16.84
N PRO A 13 -1.39 -3.60 -17.01
CA PRO A 13 -0.33 -4.52 -16.59
C PRO A 13 0.96 -4.32 -17.37
N LEU A 14 0.91 -4.06 -18.69
CA LEU A 14 2.10 -3.77 -19.48
C LEU A 14 2.81 -2.49 -19.01
N ALA A 15 2.05 -1.45 -18.65
CA ALA A 15 2.59 -0.21 -18.10
C ALA A 15 3.29 -0.46 -16.76
N ALA A 16 2.72 -1.28 -15.88
CA ALA A 16 3.37 -1.71 -14.65
C ALA A 16 4.68 -2.46 -14.93
N LEU A 17 4.67 -3.48 -15.80
CA LEU A 17 5.88 -4.24 -16.14
C LEU A 17 7.00 -3.34 -16.68
N ALA A 18 6.66 -2.38 -17.54
CA ALA A 18 7.62 -1.44 -18.10
C ALA A 18 8.18 -0.47 -17.04
N ALA A 19 7.33 0.10 -16.19
CA ALA A 19 7.74 1.10 -15.19
C ALA A 19 8.62 0.52 -14.08
N TYR A 20 8.49 -0.78 -13.79
CA TYR A 20 9.23 -1.48 -12.75
C TYR A 20 10.35 -2.38 -13.27
N ALA A 21 10.63 -2.37 -14.57
CA ALA A 21 11.68 -3.21 -15.15
C ALA A 21 13.06 -2.92 -14.52
N ASN A 22 13.37 -1.66 -14.20
CA ASN A 22 14.64 -1.30 -13.56
C ASN A 22 14.72 -1.67 -12.06
N ALA A 23 13.59 -1.97 -11.41
CA ALA A 23 13.58 -2.43 -10.02
C ALA A 23 14.12 -3.86 -9.88
N LEU A 24 14.08 -4.67 -10.94
CA LEU A 24 14.53 -6.07 -10.91
C LEU A 24 16.02 -6.24 -10.56
N GLY A 25 16.83 -5.18 -10.76
CA GLY A 25 18.23 -5.14 -10.35
C GLY A 25 18.46 -4.77 -8.88
N GLY A 26 17.41 -4.60 -8.08
CA GLY A 26 17.49 -4.20 -6.67
C GLY A 26 18.02 -5.29 -5.74
N SER A 27 18.37 -4.88 -4.52
CA SER A 27 18.87 -5.75 -3.45
C SER A 27 17.82 -5.99 -2.35
N PHE A 28 18.05 -6.96 -1.48
CA PHE A 28 17.34 -7.01 -0.19
C PHE A 28 17.68 -5.76 0.63
N GLN A 29 16.67 -5.19 1.26
CA GLN A 29 16.78 -3.95 2.00
C GLN A 29 16.08 -3.99 3.35
N PHE A 30 16.54 -3.18 4.29
CA PHE A 30 15.90 -2.89 5.57
C PHE A 30 15.24 -4.11 6.25
N ASP A 31 13.91 -4.20 6.28
CA ASP A 31 13.19 -5.28 6.94
C ASP A 31 13.40 -6.64 6.28
N ASP A 32 13.72 -6.70 4.98
CA ASP A 32 13.97 -7.94 4.23
C ASP A 32 14.99 -8.82 4.96
N TRP A 33 16.00 -8.19 5.56
CA TRP A 33 17.01 -8.88 6.35
C TRP A 33 16.43 -9.61 7.55
N ASN A 34 15.48 -9.01 8.25
CA ASN A 34 14.89 -9.59 9.47
C ASN A 34 13.73 -10.55 9.17
N ILE A 35 12.99 -10.33 8.08
CA ILE A 35 11.78 -11.09 7.79
C ILE A 35 12.00 -12.23 6.79
N ILE A 36 13.09 -12.16 6.00
CA ILE A 36 13.43 -13.15 4.97
C ILE A 36 14.87 -13.66 5.15
N VAL A 37 15.88 -12.79 5.03
CA VAL A 37 17.27 -13.25 4.83
C VAL A 37 17.83 -13.97 6.05
N ASN A 38 17.69 -13.37 7.25
CA ASN A 38 18.22 -13.92 8.50
C ASN A 38 17.18 -14.79 9.24
N ARG A 39 16.15 -15.25 8.54
CA ARG A 39 14.99 -15.92 9.13
C ARG A 39 14.78 -17.28 8.47
N ASP A 40 15.48 -18.29 8.95
CA ASP A 40 15.53 -19.61 8.31
C ASP A 40 14.18 -20.35 8.22
N ASP A 41 13.16 -19.93 8.98
CA ASP A 41 11.83 -20.53 8.98
C ASP A 41 11.04 -20.24 7.68
N VAL A 42 11.44 -19.24 6.91
CA VAL A 42 10.87 -18.92 5.59
C VAL A 42 11.76 -19.34 4.42
N HIS A 43 12.72 -20.24 4.63
CA HIS A 43 13.60 -20.73 3.56
C HIS A 43 13.15 -22.06 2.95
N THR A 44 12.25 -22.79 3.61
CA THR A 44 11.73 -24.07 3.10
C THR A 44 10.25 -24.26 3.44
N LEU A 45 9.53 -24.99 2.59
CA LEU A 45 8.12 -25.31 2.83
C LEU A 45 7.93 -26.17 4.09
N GLY A 46 8.85 -27.11 4.34
CA GLY A 46 8.83 -27.95 5.54
C GLY A 46 8.94 -27.12 6.82
N ARG A 47 9.92 -26.20 6.90
CA ARG A 47 10.05 -25.30 8.06
C ARG A 47 8.83 -24.39 8.20
N PHE A 48 8.33 -23.82 7.10
CA PHE A 48 7.12 -23.02 7.12
C PHE A 48 5.95 -23.76 7.79
N LEU A 49 5.66 -25.00 7.37
CA LEU A 49 4.55 -25.79 7.93
C LEU A 49 4.70 -26.04 9.43
N THR A 50 5.93 -26.21 9.92
CA THR A 50 6.21 -26.51 11.33
C THR A 50 6.28 -25.26 12.23
N THR A 51 6.63 -24.08 11.71
CA THR A 51 6.93 -22.89 12.54
C THR A 51 6.20 -21.64 12.04
N ALA A 52 6.50 -21.16 10.83
CA ALA A 52 6.02 -19.88 10.33
C ALA A 52 4.51 -19.85 9.99
N SER A 53 3.90 -21.01 9.76
CA SER A 53 2.45 -21.20 9.56
C SER A 53 1.63 -20.82 10.80
N HIS A 54 2.21 -20.94 11.99
CA HIS A 54 1.60 -20.59 13.28
C HIS A 54 1.83 -19.11 13.66
N GLY A 55 2.56 -18.37 12.83
CA GLY A 55 2.90 -16.96 13.03
C GLY A 55 1.90 -15.99 12.40
N ALA A 56 2.20 -14.69 12.55
CA ALA A 56 1.48 -13.64 11.85
C ALA A 56 1.62 -13.79 10.32
N ARG A 57 0.54 -13.50 9.58
CA ARG A 57 0.49 -13.43 8.11
C ARG A 57 1.00 -14.72 7.41
N PRO A 58 0.33 -15.86 7.63
CA PRO A 58 0.80 -17.16 7.14
C PRO A 58 0.93 -17.21 5.61
N LEU A 59 0.04 -16.56 4.86
CA LEU A 59 0.11 -16.58 3.40
C LEU A 59 1.27 -15.75 2.84
N LEU A 60 1.63 -14.66 3.53
CA LEU A 60 2.82 -13.89 3.20
C LEU A 60 4.09 -14.72 3.43
N ASN A 61 4.21 -15.35 4.60
CA ASN A 61 5.37 -16.21 4.91
C ASN A 61 5.46 -17.39 3.94
N LEU A 62 4.33 -17.99 3.56
CA LEU A 62 4.29 -19.04 2.53
C LEU A 62 4.82 -18.52 1.19
N SER A 63 4.42 -17.31 0.79
CA SER A 63 4.92 -16.70 -0.45
C SER A 63 6.44 -16.52 -0.44
N TYR A 64 7.04 -16.17 0.71
CA TYR A 64 8.49 -16.07 0.85
C TYR A 64 9.16 -17.44 0.83
N ALA A 65 8.61 -18.43 1.52
CA ALA A 65 9.14 -19.80 1.53
C ALA A 65 9.13 -20.44 0.14
N MET A 66 8.04 -20.29 -0.61
CA MET A 66 7.96 -20.75 -2.00
C MET A 66 8.96 -20.01 -2.90
N ASN A 67 9.09 -18.70 -2.72
CA ASN A 67 10.01 -17.91 -3.52
C ASN A 67 11.48 -18.26 -3.23
N TRP A 68 11.84 -18.44 -1.96
CA TRP A 68 13.20 -18.79 -1.54
C TRP A 68 13.59 -20.18 -2.07
N ALA A 69 12.68 -21.15 -1.97
CA ALA A 69 12.88 -22.50 -2.50
C ALA A 69 13.11 -22.51 -4.02
N ALA A 70 12.48 -21.58 -4.76
CA ALA A 70 12.70 -21.43 -6.20
C ALA A 70 13.99 -20.64 -6.51
N SER A 71 14.24 -19.55 -5.80
CA SER A 71 15.46 -18.75 -5.91
C SER A 71 15.64 -17.85 -4.67
N PRO A 72 16.75 -17.94 -3.94
CA PRO A 72 17.04 -17.06 -2.81
C PRO A 72 17.56 -15.67 -3.24
N ARG A 73 17.65 -15.39 -4.55
CA ARG A 73 18.19 -14.12 -5.07
C ARG A 73 17.13 -13.00 -5.03
N PRO A 74 17.50 -11.74 -4.73
CA PRO A 74 16.58 -10.60 -4.70
C PRO A 74 15.73 -10.47 -5.97
N PHE A 75 16.33 -10.69 -7.15
CA PHE A 75 15.64 -10.66 -8.45
C PHE A 75 14.33 -11.45 -8.44
N GLY A 76 14.34 -12.69 -7.95
CA GLY A 76 13.15 -13.54 -7.93
C GLY A 76 12.05 -12.98 -7.03
N PHE A 77 12.44 -12.34 -5.91
CA PHE A 77 11.49 -11.74 -5.00
C PHE A 77 10.85 -10.47 -5.57
N ILE A 78 11.66 -9.60 -6.19
CA ILE A 78 11.17 -8.37 -6.81
C ILE A 78 10.33 -8.70 -8.04
N LEU A 79 10.71 -9.71 -8.84
CA LEU A 79 9.90 -10.18 -9.97
C LEU A 79 8.49 -10.58 -9.55
N VAL A 80 8.35 -11.34 -8.47
CA VAL A 80 7.02 -11.71 -7.94
C VAL A 80 6.21 -10.47 -7.52
N ASN A 81 6.83 -9.47 -6.90
CA ASN A 81 6.14 -8.22 -6.54
C ASN A 81 5.68 -7.45 -7.78
N VAL A 82 6.53 -7.36 -8.81
CA VAL A 82 6.20 -6.71 -10.10
C VAL A 82 5.05 -7.43 -10.80
N LEU A 83 5.05 -8.77 -10.83
CA LEU A 83 3.96 -9.56 -11.39
C LEU A 83 2.66 -9.41 -10.59
N LEU A 84 2.74 -9.38 -9.25
CA LEU A 84 1.59 -9.08 -8.39
C LEU A 84 1.05 -7.67 -8.64
N HIS A 85 1.92 -6.68 -8.86
CA HIS A 85 1.48 -5.32 -9.18
C HIS A 85 0.79 -5.24 -10.55
N ALA A 86 1.33 -5.92 -11.57
CA ALA A 86 0.69 -6.04 -12.88
C ALA A 86 -0.69 -6.73 -12.77
N ALA A 87 -0.79 -7.82 -12.00
CA ALA A 87 -2.06 -8.49 -11.73
C ALA A 87 -3.05 -7.59 -10.98
N ASN A 88 -2.57 -6.80 -10.01
CA ASN A 88 -3.37 -5.80 -9.32
C ASN A 88 -3.86 -4.68 -10.25
N ALA A 89 -3.03 -4.22 -11.19
CA ALA A 89 -3.45 -3.23 -12.19
C ALA A 89 -4.56 -3.78 -13.10
N LEU A 90 -4.47 -5.07 -13.47
CA LEU A 90 -5.53 -5.75 -14.21
C LEU A 90 -6.82 -5.89 -13.40
N LEU A 91 -6.73 -6.31 -12.13
CA LEU A 91 -7.88 -6.39 -11.24
C LEU A 91 -8.50 -5.01 -10.98
N ALA A 92 -7.69 -3.97 -10.78
CA ALA A 92 -8.13 -2.58 -10.63
C ALA A 92 -8.92 -2.11 -11.87
N PHE A 93 -8.51 -2.50 -13.08
CA PHE A 93 -9.28 -2.23 -14.30
C PHE A 93 -10.68 -2.85 -14.21
N PHE A 94 -10.77 -4.15 -13.92
CA PHE A 94 -12.07 -4.83 -13.89
C PHE A 94 -12.96 -4.36 -12.74
N VAL A 95 -12.39 -4.11 -11.56
CA VAL A 95 -13.11 -3.53 -10.42
C VAL A 95 -13.63 -2.13 -10.77
N ALA A 96 -12.80 -1.27 -11.37
CA ALA A 96 -13.24 0.06 -11.81
C ALA A 96 -14.34 -0.04 -12.86
N LYS A 97 -14.22 -0.92 -13.87
CA LYS A 97 -15.26 -1.12 -14.91
C LYS A 97 -16.59 -1.49 -14.26
N LYS A 98 -16.59 -2.50 -13.38
CA LYS A 98 -17.80 -2.97 -12.68
C LYS A 98 -18.39 -1.93 -11.74
N LEU A 99 -17.56 -1.18 -11.02
CA LEU A 99 -18.03 -0.08 -10.18
C LEU A 99 -18.68 1.02 -11.01
N VAL A 100 -18.11 1.37 -12.16
CA VAL A 100 -18.70 2.38 -13.04
C VAL A 100 -20.04 1.90 -13.60
N GLU A 101 -20.14 0.65 -14.08
CA GLU A 101 -21.39 0.06 -14.59
C GLU A 101 -22.52 0.04 -13.53
N SER A 102 -22.16 -0.28 -12.29
CA SER A 102 -23.10 -0.45 -11.17
C SER A 102 -23.47 0.85 -10.45
N LEU A 103 -22.55 1.82 -10.41
CA LEU A 103 -22.74 3.09 -9.70
C LEU A 103 -23.14 4.24 -10.64
N SER A 104 -22.86 4.17 -11.94
CA SER A 104 -23.12 5.27 -12.89
C SER A 104 -24.04 4.84 -14.03
N THR A 105 -24.69 5.80 -14.71
CA THR A 105 -25.53 5.54 -15.89
C THR A 105 -24.74 5.44 -17.20
N TRP A 106 -23.42 5.32 -17.13
CA TRP A 106 -22.56 5.34 -18.31
C TRP A 106 -22.65 4.05 -19.11
N ASP A 107 -22.44 4.16 -20.42
CA ASP A 107 -22.40 3.02 -21.32
C ASP A 107 -21.12 2.19 -21.10
N GLU A 108 -21.08 0.99 -21.70
CA GLU A 108 -19.94 0.09 -21.57
C GLU A 108 -18.62 0.74 -22.01
N LYS A 109 -18.67 1.59 -23.04
CA LYS A 109 -17.48 2.28 -23.57
C LYS A 109 -16.96 3.32 -22.57
N GLY A 110 -17.85 4.10 -21.95
CA GLY A 110 -17.51 5.03 -20.87
C GLY A 110 -16.92 4.32 -19.67
N ALA A 111 -17.52 3.20 -19.26
CA ALA A 111 -17.01 2.36 -18.18
C ALA A 111 -15.60 1.81 -18.48
N GLY A 112 -15.39 1.29 -19.69
CA GLY A 112 -14.08 0.80 -20.14
C GLY A 112 -13.01 1.91 -20.20
N THR A 113 -13.39 3.12 -20.63
CA THR A 113 -12.48 4.27 -20.69
C THR A 113 -12.08 4.75 -19.29
N CYS A 114 -13.05 4.89 -18.38
CA CYS A 114 -12.80 5.23 -16.99
C CYS A 114 -11.88 4.19 -16.33
N ALA A 115 -12.20 2.90 -16.49
CA ALA A 115 -11.40 1.80 -15.97
C ALA A 115 -9.96 1.82 -16.49
N PHE A 116 -9.77 2.10 -17.78
CA PHE A 116 -8.46 2.25 -18.41
C PHE A 116 -7.65 3.38 -17.77
N VAL A 117 -8.25 4.56 -17.59
CA VAL A 117 -7.58 5.71 -16.96
C VAL A 117 -7.21 5.40 -15.51
N VAL A 118 -8.17 4.90 -14.72
CA VAL A 118 -7.96 4.60 -13.30
C VAL A 118 -6.85 3.56 -13.10
N ALA A 119 -6.90 2.45 -13.84
CA ALA A 119 -5.94 1.37 -13.71
C ALA A 119 -4.52 1.77 -14.16
N ARG A 120 -4.38 2.59 -15.21
CA ARG A 120 -3.05 3.06 -15.65
C ARG A 120 -2.44 4.07 -14.70
N LEU A 121 -3.25 4.99 -14.15
CA LEU A 121 -2.77 5.89 -13.11
C LEU A 121 -2.36 5.11 -11.86
N PHE A 122 -3.14 4.12 -11.44
CA PHE A 122 -2.78 3.22 -10.34
C PHE A 122 -1.46 2.45 -10.59
N ALA A 123 -1.29 1.91 -11.80
CA ALA A 123 -0.13 1.11 -12.20
C ALA A 123 1.18 1.91 -12.32
N LEU A 124 1.08 3.21 -12.63
CA LEU A 124 2.24 4.07 -12.87
C LEU A 124 2.55 5.01 -11.72
N HIS A 125 1.74 5.05 -10.67
CA HIS A 125 1.91 6.03 -9.61
C HIS A 125 3.15 5.73 -8.75
N PRO A 126 4.11 6.67 -8.60
CA PRO A 126 5.37 6.43 -7.88
C PRO A 126 5.19 6.03 -6.42
N VAL A 127 4.08 6.43 -5.77
CA VAL A 127 3.77 6.02 -4.39
C VAL A 127 3.68 4.50 -4.21
N GLN A 128 3.47 3.73 -5.29
CA GLN A 128 3.40 2.27 -5.24
C GLN A 128 4.79 1.62 -5.11
N THR A 129 5.90 2.35 -5.30
CA THR A 129 7.24 1.75 -5.30
C THR A 129 7.61 1.04 -4.01
N GLU A 130 7.16 1.54 -2.86
CA GLU A 130 7.41 0.86 -1.57
C GLU A 130 6.68 -0.49 -1.47
N SER A 131 5.59 -0.72 -2.21
CA SER A 131 4.89 -2.01 -2.23
C SER A 131 5.39 -2.97 -3.33
N VAL A 132 6.18 -2.47 -4.27
CA VAL A 132 6.59 -3.19 -5.48
C VAL A 132 8.10 -3.44 -5.50
N SER A 133 8.91 -2.40 -5.36
CA SER A 133 10.37 -2.44 -5.48
C SER A 133 11.05 -2.90 -4.19
N TYR A 134 10.41 -2.67 -3.04
CA TYR A 134 10.83 -3.19 -1.74
C TYR A 134 10.23 -4.58 -1.50
N VAL A 135 11.06 -5.58 -1.19
CA VAL A 135 10.59 -6.97 -1.10
C VAL A 135 9.56 -7.14 0.02
N ALA A 136 9.81 -6.59 1.21
CA ALA A 136 8.86 -6.61 2.35
C ALA A 136 7.53 -5.92 2.03
N GLY A 137 7.54 -4.98 1.08
CA GLY A 137 6.36 -4.34 0.50
C GLY A 137 5.35 -5.34 -0.10
N ARG A 138 5.77 -6.58 -0.39
CA ARG A 138 4.91 -7.69 -0.85
C ARG A 138 3.67 -7.87 -0.01
N SER A 139 3.77 -7.62 1.30
CA SER A 139 2.63 -7.77 2.20
C SER A 139 1.41 -6.93 1.76
N GLU A 140 1.61 -5.74 1.20
CA GLU A 140 0.52 -4.92 0.67
C GLU A 140 0.06 -5.39 -0.71
N SER A 141 0.98 -5.62 -1.65
CA SER A 141 0.62 -5.99 -3.03
C SER A 141 -0.03 -7.36 -3.11
N LEU A 142 0.40 -8.33 -2.28
CA LEU A 142 -0.22 -9.65 -2.17
C LEU A 142 -1.61 -9.57 -1.53
N MET A 143 -1.77 -8.79 -0.45
CA MET A 143 -3.08 -8.58 0.17
C MET A 143 -4.04 -7.92 -0.82
N ALA A 144 -3.60 -6.88 -1.51
CA ALA A 144 -4.39 -6.16 -2.50
C ALA A 144 -4.86 -7.07 -3.65
N PHE A 145 -4.05 -8.04 -4.07
CA PHE A 145 -4.44 -9.00 -5.11
C PHE A 145 -5.65 -9.81 -4.68
N PHE A 146 -5.59 -10.41 -3.50
CA PHE A 146 -6.69 -11.17 -2.94
C PHE A 146 -7.89 -10.27 -2.60
N TYR A 147 -7.65 -9.05 -2.13
CA TYR A 147 -8.68 -8.07 -1.82
C TYR A 147 -9.47 -7.68 -3.07
N PHE A 148 -8.80 -7.25 -4.15
CA PHE A 148 -9.46 -6.87 -5.39
C PHE A 148 -10.13 -8.06 -6.07
N ALA A 149 -9.54 -9.26 -6.03
CA ALA A 149 -10.17 -10.48 -6.54
C ALA A 149 -11.45 -10.82 -5.77
N SER A 150 -11.42 -10.71 -4.43
CA SER A 150 -12.59 -10.90 -3.57
C SER A 150 -13.69 -9.88 -3.90
N PHE A 151 -13.32 -8.61 -4.00
CA PHE A 151 -14.24 -7.52 -4.31
C PHE A 151 -14.86 -7.69 -5.70
N LEU A 152 -14.05 -7.99 -6.72
CA LEU A 152 -14.52 -8.23 -8.09
C LEU A 152 -15.50 -9.40 -8.16
N ALA A 153 -15.18 -10.52 -7.51
CA ALA A 153 -16.05 -11.69 -7.45
C ALA A 153 -17.40 -11.37 -6.79
N TYR A 154 -17.40 -10.55 -5.74
CA TYR A 154 -18.64 -10.07 -5.11
C TYR A 154 -19.47 -9.24 -6.10
N LEU A 155 -18.84 -8.30 -6.82
CA LEU A 155 -19.51 -7.48 -7.83
C LEU A 155 -20.11 -8.34 -8.95
N ASP A 156 -19.41 -9.38 -9.40
CA ASP A 156 -19.89 -10.28 -10.45
C ASP A 156 -21.02 -11.21 -10.00
N GLY A 157 -21.05 -11.59 -8.71
CA GLY A 157 -22.13 -12.37 -8.13
C GLY A 157 -23.41 -11.57 -7.87
N ALA A 158 -23.30 -10.24 -7.72
CA ALA A 158 -24.42 -9.37 -7.45
C ALA A 158 -25.41 -9.36 -8.63
N GLY A 159 -26.59 -9.95 -8.44
CA GLY A 159 -27.68 -9.96 -9.43
C GLY A 159 -27.70 -11.17 -10.38
N ARG A 160 -26.88 -12.19 -10.15
CA ARG A 160 -26.95 -13.46 -10.91
C ARG A 160 -27.84 -14.49 -10.21
N GLU A 161 -28.58 -15.28 -10.99
CA GLU A 161 -29.36 -16.43 -10.48
C GLU A 161 -28.50 -17.46 -9.74
N ARG A 162 -27.25 -17.68 -10.20
CA ARG A 162 -26.26 -18.55 -9.55
C ARG A 162 -25.14 -17.75 -8.89
N ALA A 163 -25.47 -16.99 -7.85
CA ALA A 163 -24.50 -16.17 -7.11
C ALA A 163 -23.55 -16.99 -6.19
N ALA A 164 -23.92 -18.22 -5.81
CA ALA A 164 -23.19 -18.98 -4.78
C ALA A 164 -21.70 -19.24 -5.09
N PRO A 165 -21.28 -19.65 -6.31
CA PRO A 165 -19.86 -19.84 -6.62
C PRO A 165 -19.04 -18.55 -6.49
N PHE A 166 -19.61 -17.41 -6.92
CA PHE A 166 -18.97 -16.10 -6.82
C PHE A 166 -18.82 -15.66 -5.36
N SER A 167 -19.86 -15.88 -4.54
CA SER A 167 -19.81 -15.58 -3.11
C SER A 167 -18.78 -16.44 -2.36
N LEU A 168 -18.71 -17.74 -2.67
CA LEU A 168 -17.72 -18.64 -2.06
C LEU A 168 -16.29 -18.28 -2.48
N PHE A 169 -16.08 -18.00 -3.77
CA PHE A 169 -14.77 -17.55 -4.25
C PHE A 169 -14.38 -16.20 -3.63
N SER A 170 -15.32 -15.26 -3.54
CA SER A 170 -15.11 -13.97 -2.86
C SER A 170 -14.70 -14.16 -1.39
N LEU A 171 -15.40 -15.02 -0.66
CA LEU A 171 -15.09 -15.31 0.74
C LEU A 171 -13.72 -15.99 0.91
N PHE A 172 -13.38 -16.94 0.02
CA PHE A 172 -12.07 -17.58 0.01
C PHE A 172 -10.94 -16.58 -0.26
N MET A 173 -11.10 -15.71 -1.27
CA MET A 173 -10.15 -14.64 -1.56
C MET A 173 -10.03 -13.67 -0.38
N PHE A 174 -11.11 -13.37 0.34
CA PHE A 174 -11.04 -12.54 1.54
C PHE A 174 -10.23 -13.21 2.66
N ALA A 175 -10.41 -14.53 2.87
CA ALA A 175 -9.60 -15.29 3.82
C ALA A 175 -8.10 -15.21 3.46
N CYS A 176 -7.77 -15.36 2.18
CA CYS A 176 -6.40 -15.20 1.67
C CYS A 176 -5.87 -13.77 1.92
N ALA A 177 -6.69 -12.74 1.71
CA ALA A 177 -6.29 -11.36 1.97
C ALA A 177 -5.95 -11.12 3.46
N LEU A 178 -6.81 -11.61 4.37
CA LEU A 178 -6.54 -11.55 5.82
C LEU A 178 -5.29 -12.34 6.22
N ALA A 179 -5.07 -13.49 5.60
CA ALA A 179 -3.89 -14.32 5.82
C ALA A 179 -2.60 -13.68 5.27
N ALA A 180 -2.70 -12.74 4.32
CA ALA A 180 -1.57 -11.97 3.79
C ALA A 180 -1.29 -10.72 4.64
N ARG A 181 -2.32 -9.96 5.02
CA ARG A 181 -2.20 -8.76 5.86
C ARG A 181 -3.53 -8.39 6.52
N GLU A 182 -3.46 -8.01 7.79
CA GLU A 182 -4.62 -7.68 8.63
C GLU A 182 -5.40 -6.42 8.17
N THR A 183 -4.79 -5.54 7.37
CA THR A 183 -5.44 -4.35 6.79
C THR A 183 -6.58 -4.71 5.82
N ALA A 184 -6.62 -5.96 5.34
CA ALA A 184 -7.76 -6.51 4.59
C ALA A 184 -9.07 -6.50 5.36
N ALA A 185 -9.05 -6.34 6.69
CA ALA A 185 -10.23 -6.23 7.56
C ALA A 185 -11.25 -5.16 7.13
N THR A 186 -10.86 -4.23 6.25
CA THR A 186 -11.72 -3.20 5.66
C THR A 186 -12.69 -3.74 4.59
N LEU A 187 -12.50 -4.96 4.07
CA LEU A 187 -13.32 -5.49 2.97
C LEU A 187 -14.83 -5.52 3.26
N PRO A 188 -15.33 -6.03 4.41
CA PRO A 188 -16.77 -6.04 4.66
C PRO A 188 -17.38 -4.63 4.63
N ALA A 189 -16.64 -3.63 5.11
CA ALA A 189 -17.04 -2.23 5.06
C ALA A 189 -16.99 -1.64 3.65
N ALA A 190 -16.04 -2.06 2.81
CA ALA A 190 -15.97 -1.64 1.40
C ALA A 190 -17.12 -2.24 0.58
N LEU A 191 -17.45 -3.52 0.81
CA LEU A 191 -18.61 -4.18 0.21
C LEU A 191 -19.91 -3.54 0.66
N PHE A 192 -20.00 -3.17 1.95
CA PHE A 192 -21.12 -2.42 2.48
C PHE A 192 -21.25 -1.03 1.81
N LEU A 193 -20.14 -0.31 1.64
CA LEU A 193 -20.11 0.98 0.95
C LEU A 193 -20.66 0.85 -0.48
N TYR A 194 -20.27 -0.20 -1.21
CA TYR A 194 -20.83 -0.52 -2.53
C TYR A 194 -22.34 -0.79 -2.48
N GLU A 195 -22.80 -1.65 -1.57
CA GLU A 195 -24.22 -2.02 -1.38
C GLU A 195 -25.12 -0.82 -1.06
N ARG A 196 -24.56 0.28 -0.54
CA ARG A 196 -25.30 1.51 -0.24
C ARG A 196 -25.30 2.53 -1.38
N LEU A 197 -24.32 2.47 -2.28
CA LEU A 197 -24.14 3.45 -3.34
C LEU A 197 -24.61 2.97 -4.71
N ARG A 198 -24.85 1.67 -4.89
CA ARG A 198 -25.39 1.13 -6.15
C ARG A 198 -26.77 1.72 -6.48
N LYS A 199 -27.11 1.79 -7.77
CA LYS A 199 -28.35 2.42 -8.30
C LYS A 199 -29.62 1.99 -7.58
N GLU A 200 -29.75 0.69 -7.32
CA GLU A 200 -30.89 0.08 -6.64
C GLU A 200 -30.41 -0.57 -5.33
N PRO A 201 -30.22 0.23 -4.27
CA PRO A 201 -29.81 -0.32 -2.99
C PRO A 201 -30.99 -1.13 -2.41
N GLY A 202 -30.74 -2.41 -2.13
CA GLY A 202 -31.74 -3.24 -1.46
C GLY A 202 -31.88 -2.87 0.02
N PRO A 203 -32.86 -3.47 0.73
CA PRO A 203 -33.01 -3.32 2.17
C PRO A 203 -31.71 -3.60 2.94
N TRP A 204 -31.61 -3.01 4.13
CA TRP A 204 -30.45 -3.19 5.01
C TRP A 204 -30.26 -4.64 5.43
N SER A 205 -31.37 -5.36 5.68
CA SER A 205 -31.40 -6.78 6.03
C SER A 205 -30.73 -7.66 4.96
N ASP A 206 -30.94 -7.36 3.68
CA ASP A 206 -30.41 -8.18 2.59
C ASP A 206 -28.91 -7.99 2.41
N ALA A 207 -28.42 -6.76 2.54
CA ALA A 207 -26.98 -6.52 2.57
C ALA A 207 -26.34 -7.14 3.82
N ALA A 208 -26.98 -7.04 4.99
CA ALA A 208 -26.50 -7.69 6.20
C ALA A 208 -26.37 -9.21 6.02
N LYS A 209 -27.36 -9.88 5.41
CA LYS A 209 -27.30 -11.32 5.09
C LYS A 209 -26.16 -11.66 4.13
N ARG A 210 -25.96 -10.86 3.07
CA ARG A 210 -24.86 -11.05 2.11
C ARG A 210 -23.48 -10.86 2.75
N LEU A 211 -23.36 -9.92 3.69
CA LEU A 211 -22.11 -9.57 4.35
C LEU A 211 -21.82 -10.41 5.60
N ALA A 212 -22.83 -11.08 6.17
CA ALA A 212 -22.67 -11.87 7.38
C ALA A 212 -21.52 -12.89 7.32
N PRO A 213 -21.30 -13.66 6.23
CA PRO A 213 -20.15 -14.56 6.13
C PRO A 213 -18.80 -13.84 6.20
N PHE A 214 -18.69 -12.66 5.60
CA PHE A 214 -17.48 -11.84 5.64
C PHE A 214 -17.24 -11.28 7.04
N CYS A 215 -18.28 -10.78 7.72
CA CYS A 215 -18.18 -10.33 9.10
C CYS A 215 -17.82 -11.46 10.07
N LEU A 216 -18.37 -12.67 9.85
CA LEU A 216 -18.02 -13.84 10.65
C LEU A 216 -16.56 -14.24 10.45
N LEU A 217 -16.08 -14.28 9.21
CA LEU A 217 -14.67 -14.56 8.92
C LEU A 217 -13.73 -13.52 9.54
N LEU A 218 -14.11 -12.23 9.48
CA LEU A 218 -13.37 -11.16 10.16
C LEU A 218 -13.32 -11.37 11.68
N LEU A 219 -14.46 -11.72 12.30
CA LEU A 219 -14.54 -12.02 13.72
C LEU A 219 -13.64 -13.20 14.09
N LEU A 220 -13.66 -14.28 13.32
CA LEU A 220 -12.79 -15.44 13.53
C LEU A 220 -11.31 -15.04 13.43
N GLY A 221 -10.93 -14.26 12.41
CA GLY A 221 -9.57 -13.71 12.29
C GLY A 221 -9.16 -12.87 13.50
N ALA A 222 -10.05 -11.99 13.98
CA ALA A 222 -9.82 -11.16 15.15
C ALA A 222 -9.64 -12.01 16.42
N LEU A 223 -10.43 -13.08 16.60
CA LEU A 223 -10.30 -14.01 17.73
C LEU A 223 -8.96 -14.76 17.69
N VAL A 224 -8.53 -15.22 16.51
CA VAL A 224 -7.20 -15.85 16.34
C VAL A 224 -6.09 -14.87 16.69
N MET A 225 -6.18 -13.62 16.23
CA MET A 225 -5.21 -12.58 16.60
C MET A 225 -5.22 -12.29 18.10
N ALA A 226 -6.39 -12.19 18.72
CA ALA A 226 -6.53 -11.94 20.16
C ALA A 226 -5.97 -13.08 21.02
N ALA A 227 -6.09 -14.33 20.56
CA ALA A 227 -5.51 -15.49 21.24
C ALA A 227 -3.97 -15.50 21.19
N SER A 228 -3.36 -14.90 20.17
CA SER A 228 -1.90 -14.87 19.99
C SER A 228 -1.20 -13.99 21.03
N PRO A 229 -0.26 -14.53 21.83
CA PRO A 229 0.55 -13.73 22.76
C PRO A 229 1.31 -12.59 22.08
N ARG A 230 1.80 -12.83 20.86
CA ARG A 230 2.55 -11.84 20.08
C ARG A 230 1.69 -10.63 19.71
N TYR A 231 0.48 -10.85 19.19
CA TYR A 231 -0.42 -9.74 18.84
C TYR A 231 -0.89 -8.97 20.08
N ARG A 232 -1.15 -9.67 21.19
CA ARG A 232 -1.45 -9.01 22.47
C ARG A 232 -0.30 -8.11 22.93
N PHE A 233 0.94 -8.58 22.86
CA PHE A 233 2.12 -7.78 23.17
C PHE A 233 2.26 -6.58 22.24
N LEU A 234 2.14 -6.77 20.92
CA LEU A 234 2.25 -5.67 19.94
C LEU A 234 1.17 -4.62 20.12
N LEU A 235 -0.07 -5.03 20.41
CA LEU A 235 -1.16 -4.11 20.69
C LEU A 235 -0.91 -3.33 21.99
N ALA A 236 -0.53 -4.02 23.07
CA ALA A 236 -0.20 -3.37 24.35
C ALA A 236 0.97 -2.40 24.19
N TYR A 237 2.02 -2.79 23.47
CA TYR A 237 3.15 -1.93 23.14
C TYR A 237 2.66 -0.68 22.39
N SER A 238 1.85 -0.85 21.35
CA SER A 238 1.28 0.24 20.53
C SER A 238 0.47 1.22 21.37
N MET A 239 -0.40 0.72 22.26
CA MET A 239 -1.23 1.54 23.14
C MET A 239 -0.41 2.30 24.20
N ASN A 240 0.78 1.80 24.55
CA ASN A 240 1.69 2.44 25.49
C ASN A 240 2.64 3.45 24.84
N ILE A 241 2.70 3.55 23.50
CA ILE A 241 3.58 4.52 22.80
C ILE A 241 3.16 5.96 23.14
N ARG A 242 1.85 6.23 23.12
CA ARG A 242 1.28 7.57 23.31
C ARG A 242 -0.21 7.49 23.64
N GLY A 243 -0.73 8.51 24.33
CA GLY A 243 -2.15 8.60 24.65
C GLY A 243 -3.06 8.76 23.42
N ALA A 244 -4.33 8.37 23.56
CA ALA A 244 -5.29 8.31 22.44
C ALA A 244 -5.48 9.65 21.69
N ALA A 245 -5.49 10.78 22.41
CA ALA A 245 -5.66 12.10 21.78
C ALA A 245 -4.43 12.49 20.92
N SER A 246 -3.23 12.29 21.46
CA SER A 246 -1.96 12.48 20.72
C SER A 246 -1.87 11.52 19.52
N ALA A 247 -2.31 10.27 19.69
CA ALA A 247 -2.37 9.29 18.61
C ALA A 247 -3.28 9.74 17.46
N ALA A 248 -4.51 10.16 17.79
CA ALA A 248 -5.45 10.66 16.80
C ALA A 248 -4.90 11.91 16.08
N ALA A 249 -4.35 12.88 16.83
CA ALA A 249 -3.75 14.09 16.26
C ALA A 249 -2.57 13.76 15.33
N THR A 250 -1.68 12.86 15.76
CA THR A 250 -0.52 12.41 14.98
C THR A 250 -0.95 11.65 13.73
N ASN A 251 -1.98 10.81 13.81
CA ASN A 251 -2.47 10.05 12.67
C ASN A 251 -3.18 10.95 11.64
N LEU A 252 -3.84 12.03 12.07
CA LEU A 252 -4.37 13.06 11.16
C LEU A 252 -3.24 13.76 10.39
N LEU A 253 -2.14 14.10 11.05
CA LEU A 253 -0.93 14.60 10.37
C LEU A 253 -0.37 13.57 9.39
N GLY A 254 -0.36 12.29 9.78
CA GLY A 254 0.03 11.19 8.91
C GLY A 254 -0.81 11.09 7.64
N ILE A 255 -2.14 11.18 7.75
CA ILE A 255 -3.04 11.19 6.58
C ILE A 255 -2.78 12.42 5.71
N GLY A 256 -2.59 13.60 6.33
CA GLY A 256 -2.24 14.83 5.61
C GLY A 256 -0.93 14.69 4.83
N TYR A 257 0.09 14.08 5.44
CA TYR A 257 1.34 13.75 4.77
C TYR A 257 1.11 12.79 3.60
N LEU A 258 0.39 11.68 3.82
CA LEU A 258 0.10 10.69 2.76
C LEU A 258 -0.64 11.31 1.58
N LEU A 259 -1.67 12.13 1.84
CA LEU A 259 -2.37 12.88 0.78
C LEU A 259 -1.42 13.79 0.00
N SER A 260 -0.49 14.47 0.67
CA SER A 260 0.51 15.31 -0.01
C SER A 260 1.40 14.49 -0.95
N ARG A 261 1.72 13.23 -0.61
CA ARG A 261 2.56 12.33 -1.43
C ARG A 261 1.86 11.77 -2.67
N VAL A 262 0.53 11.83 -2.73
CA VAL A 262 -0.21 11.53 -3.98
C VAL A 262 0.11 12.57 -5.06
N VAL A 263 0.35 13.82 -4.69
CA VAL A 263 0.63 14.89 -5.66
C VAL A 263 2.13 15.21 -5.73
N ALA A 264 2.78 15.35 -4.59
CA ALA A 264 4.21 15.67 -4.46
C ALA A 264 5.09 14.42 -4.60
N VAL A 265 5.00 13.75 -5.75
CA VAL A 265 5.65 12.45 -6.03
C VAL A 265 7.18 12.49 -5.99
N GLY A 266 7.81 13.66 -6.08
CA GLY A 266 9.27 13.80 -5.91
C GLY A 266 9.74 13.73 -4.46
N GLY A 267 8.84 13.95 -3.49
CA GLY A 267 9.18 13.93 -2.07
C GLY A 267 8.81 12.63 -1.36
N LEU A 268 8.76 11.52 -2.09
CA LEU A 268 8.57 10.18 -1.53
C LEU A 268 9.79 9.80 -0.68
N ASN A 269 9.57 9.22 0.48
CA ASN A 269 10.57 8.87 1.47
C ASN A 269 10.14 7.62 2.24
N ILE A 270 11.01 6.61 2.32
CA ILE A 270 10.74 5.37 3.06
C ILE A 270 10.65 5.63 4.58
N ASP A 271 11.32 6.68 5.04
CA ASP A 271 11.42 7.01 6.46
C ASP A 271 11.22 8.52 6.71
N PRO A 272 9.98 9.04 6.55
CA PRO A 272 9.72 10.46 6.72
C PRO A 272 9.87 10.90 8.17
N ASP A 273 10.45 12.08 8.36
CA ASP A 273 10.50 12.74 9.66
C ASP A 273 9.20 13.49 9.93
N LEU A 274 8.25 12.79 10.55
CA LEU A 274 6.95 13.34 10.91
C LEU A 274 6.92 13.72 12.38
N ARG A 275 6.52 14.97 12.63
CA ARG A 275 6.29 15.47 13.98
C ARG A 275 5.16 14.68 14.64
N VAL A 276 5.43 14.19 15.84
CA VAL A 276 4.40 13.68 16.75
C VAL A 276 3.63 14.88 17.29
N ALA A 277 2.30 14.82 17.25
CA ALA A 277 1.45 15.83 17.86
C ALA A 277 1.08 15.43 19.28
N ASP A 278 1.35 16.29 20.25
CA ASP A 278 0.94 16.07 21.64
C ASP A 278 -0.56 16.33 21.84
N SER A 279 -1.15 17.21 21.01
CA SER A 279 -2.55 17.62 21.10
C SER A 279 -3.11 18.10 19.75
N PHE A 280 -4.40 18.43 19.73
CA PHE A 280 -5.09 19.03 18.59
C PHE A 280 -4.71 20.51 18.43
N SER A 281 -3.55 20.75 17.82
CA SER A 281 -3.13 22.09 17.40
C SER A 281 -4.00 22.63 16.25
N PRO A 282 -4.02 23.95 15.98
CA PRO A 282 -4.82 24.52 14.90
C PRO A 282 -4.63 23.86 13.53
N PRO A 283 -3.39 23.48 13.09
CA PRO A 283 -3.21 22.72 11.84
C PRO A 283 -3.89 21.34 11.86
N VAL A 284 -3.85 20.64 13.00
CA VAL A 284 -4.51 19.33 13.16
C VAL A 284 -6.03 19.49 13.09
N ILE A 285 -6.57 20.53 13.72
CA ILE A 285 -8.01 20.84 13.68
C ILE A 285 -8.44 21.17 12.25
N LEU A 286 -7.65 21.96 11.52
CA LEU A 286 -7.93 22.28 10.11
C LEU A 286 -7.91 21.03 9.23
N LEU A 287 -6.95 20.12 9.42
CA LEU A 287 -6.91 18.84 8.72
C LEU A 287 -8.14 17.98 9.05
N ALA A 288 -8.48 17.84 10.33
CA ALA A 288 -9.68 17.12 10.77
C ALA A 288 -10.95 17.69 10.13
N ALA A 289 -11.10 19.02 10.13
CA ALA A 289 -12.20 19.73 9.49
C ALA A 289 -12.23 19.49 7.97
N SER A 290 -11.07 19.47 7.30
CA SER A 290 -10.98 19.20 5.87
C SER A 290 -11.40 17.76 5.51
N PHE A 291 -11.02 16.77 6.34
CA PHE A 291 -11.41 15.38 6.14
C PHE A 291 -12.89 15.16 6.45
N ALA A 292 -13.40 15.80 7.51
CA ALA A 292 -14.82 15.81 7.80
C ALA A 292 -15.61 16.44 6.64
N ALA A 293 -15.16 17.58 6.10
CA ALA A 293 -15.78 18.22 4.95
C ALA A 293 -15.77 17.32 3.69
N ALA A 294 -14.68 16.59 3.43
CA ALA A 294 -14.59 15.63 2.33
C ALA A 294 -15.59 14.47 2.49
N LEU A 295 -15.73 13.91 3.69
CA LEU A 295 -16.71 12.86 3.99
C LEU A 295 -18.15 13.37 3.94
N THR A 296 -18.40 14.58 4.45
CA THR A 296 -19.71 15.25 4.34
C THR A 296 -20.06 15.52 2.88
N PHE A 297 -19.11 16.00 2.07
CA PHE A 297 -19.28 16.18 0.64
C PHE A 297 -19.63 14.85 -0.05
N ALA A 298 -18.85 13.79 0.22
CA ALA A 298 -19.13 12.45 -0.28
C ALA A 298 -20.54 11.98 0.11
N TRP A 299 -20.96 12.21 1.34
CA TRP A 299 -22.32 11.89 1.77
C TRP A 299 -23.36 12.71 1.01
N VAL A 300 -23.22 14.03 0.91
CA VAL A 300 -24.20 14.92 0.23
C VAL A 300 -24.36 14.55 -1.24
N VAL A 301 -23.26 14.27 -1.95
CA VAL A 301 -23.30 13.96 -3.39
C VAL A 301 -23.62 12.49 -3.69
N ARG A 302 -23.80 11.62 -2.69
CA ARG A 302 -23.96 10.16 -2.87
C ARG A 302 -25.04 9.72 -3.85
N LYS A 303 -26.12 10.49 -3.99
CA LYS A 303 -27.20 10.21 -4.95
C LYS A 303 -26.93 10.78 -6.35
N ARG A 304 -26.15 11.86 -6.45
CA ARG A 304 -25.86 12.57 -7.71
C ARG A 304 -24.57 12.07 -8.37
N ALA A 305 -23.56 11.74 -7.57
CA ALA A 305 -22.24 11.30 -7.99
C ALA A 305 -21.77 10.13 -7.09
N PRO A 306 -22.49 8.98 -7.07
CA PRO A 306 -22.15 7.83 -6.22
C PRO A 306 -20.72 7.32 -6.44
N LEU A 307 -20.17 7.44 -7.65
CA LEU A 307 -18.78 7.05 -7.92
C LEU A 307 -17.76 7.90 -7.16
N VAL A 308 -18.01 9.21 -7.05
CA VAL A 308 -17.18 10.15 -6.27
C VAL A 308 -17.28 9.81 -4.80
N SER A 309 -18.50 9.60 -4.30
CA SER A 309 -18.76 9.21 -2.93
C SER A 309 -18.11 7.89 -2.55
N PHE A 310 -18.15 6.91 -3.47
CA PHE A 310 -17.48 5.62 -3.30
C PHE A 310 -15.97 5.81 -3.21
N GLY A 311 -15.37 6.57 -4.13
CA GLY A 311 -13.91 6.76 -4.14
C GLY A 311 -13.38 7.50 -2.90
N ILE A 312 -14.09 8.54 -2.43
CA ILE A 312 -13.73 9.25 -1.18
C ILE A 312 -13.91 8.32 0.03
N GLY A 313 -15.05 7.62 0.11
CA GLY A 313 -15.32 6.67 1.19
C GLY A 313 -14.29 5.53 1.22
N TRP A 314 -13.92 5.00 0.05
CA TRP A 314 -12.89 3.97 -0.12
C TRP A 314 -11.53 4.44 0.41
N PHE A 315 -11.11 5.65 0.04
CA PHE A 315 -9.83 6.22 0.45
C PHE A 315 -9.70 6.28 1.98
N PHE A 316 -10.66 6.93 2.65
CA PHE A 316 -10.61 7.07 4.10
C PHE A 316 -10.82 5.74 4.82
N LEU A 317 -11.70 4.86 4.30
CA LEU A 317 -11.94 3.53 4.88
C LEU A 317 -10.64 2.73 4.99
N HIS A 318 -9.83 2.72 3.94
CA HIS A 318 -8.61 1.92 3.90
C HIS A 318 -7.46 2.50 4.73
N LEU A 319 -7.53 3.79 5.09
CA LEU A 319 -6.60 4.39 6.03
C LEU A 319 -6.98 4.17 7.49
N VAL A 320 -8.18 3.68 7.80
CA VAL A 320 -8.60 3.42 9.20
C VAL A 320 -7.66 2.45 9.93
N PRO A 321 -7.30 1.27 9.37
CA PRO A 321 -6.38 0.37 10.07
C PRO A 321 -5.01 1.00 10.32
N THR A 322 -4.53 1.83 9.38
CA THR A 322 -3.16 2.39 9.39
C THR A 322 -3.02 3.75 10.08
N ASN A 323 -4.12 4.51 10.21
CA ASN A 323 -4.09 5.90 10.64
C ASN A 323 -5.36 6.27 11.45
N SER A 324 -5.73 5.44 12.44
CA SER A 324 -6.86 5.69 13.35
C SER A 324 -6.42 6.13 14.75
N VAL A 325 -6.81 5.41 15.80
CA VAL A 325 -6.48 5.74 17.20
C VAL A 325 -5.32 4.87 17.70
N ILE A 326 -5.07 3.72 17.07
CA ILE A 326 -3.98 2.83 17.44
C ILE A 326 -2.66 3.51 17.09
N PRO A 327 -1.81 3.82 18.08
CA PRO A 327 -0.56 4.49 17.79
C PRO A 327 0.44 3.56 17.12
N ARG A 328 1.23 4.12 16.21
CA ARG A 328 2.34 3.44 15.56
C ARG A 328 3.65 4.15 15.87
N LEU A 329 4.75 3.41 15.76
CA LEU A 329 6.09 4.00 15.72
C LEU A 329 6.26 4.80 14.42
N ASP A 330 5.91 4.19 13.30
CA ASP A 330 5.92 4.84 11.98
C ASP A 330 4.54 5.46 11.69
N VAL A 331 4.48 6.79 11.74
CA VAL A 331 3.24 7.57 11.58
C VAL A 331 2.65 7.44 10.18
N ALA A 332 3.52 7.37 9.17
CA ALA A 332 3.13 7.19 7.78
C ALA A 332 4.18 6.38 7.02
N SER A 333 3.70 5.53 6.13
CA SER A 333 4.50 4.79 5.15
C SER A 333 3.74 4.84 3.82
N GLU A 334 4.46 4.95 2.72
CA GLU A 334 3.92 5.18 1.37
C GLU A 334 3.07 3.98 0.94
N HIS A 335 3.48 2.78 1.32
CA HIS A 335 2.76 1.53 1.07
C HIS A 335 1.33 1.53 1.66
N HIS A 336 1.04 2.35 2.68
CA HIS A 336 -0.33 2.52 3.19
C HIS A 336 -1.29 3.07 2.14
N LEU A 337 -0.80 3.77 1.11
CA LEU A 337 -1.61 4.31 0.02
C LEU A 337 -1.94 3.30 -1.07
N TYR A 338 -1.39 2.07 -1.01
CA TYR A 338 -1.52 1.12 -2.12
C TYR A 338 -2.97 0.85 -2.51
N VAL A 339 -3.81 0.42 -1.57
CA VAL A 339 -5.26 0.22 -1.80
C VAL A 339 -6.06 1.53 -1.79
N PRO A 340 -5.84 2.49 -0.86
CA PRO A 340 -6.58 3.77 -0.87
C PRO A 340 -6.48 4.55 -2.19
N LEU A 341 -5.32 4.55 -2.84
CA LEU A 341 -5.07 5.33 -4.06
C LEU A 341 -6.07 4.99 -5.17
N PHE A 342 -6.48 3.73 -5.29
CA PHE A 342 -7.50 3.30 -6.24
C PHE A 342 -8.79 4.13 -6.12
N GLY A 343 -9.30 4.29 -4.90
CA GLY A 343 -10.51 5.06 -4.63
C GLY A 343 -10.33 6.55 -4.91
N LEU A 344 -9.19 7.12 -4.55
CA LEU A 344 -8.90 8.53 -4.80
C LEU A 344 -8.81 8.85 -6.30
N ILE A 345 -8.11 8.01 -7.08
CA ILE A 345 -8.05 8.13 -8.54
C ILE A 345 -9.45 8.00 -9.14
N LEU A 346 -10.26 7.04 -8.67
CA LEU A 346 -11.63 6.84 -9.14
C LEU A 346 -12.53 8.06 -8.85
N ALA A 347 -12.41 8.68 -7.66
CA ALA A 347 -13.16 9.87 -7.30
C ALA A 347 -12.82 11.08 -8.19
N VAL A 348 -11.54 11.25 -8.51
CA VAL A 348 -11.06 12.41 -9.29
C VAL A 348 -11.27 12.22 -10.79
N PHE A 349 -10.79 11.10 -11.34
CA PHE A 349 -10.75 10.86 -12.79
C PHE A 349 -12.00 10.17 -13.33
N GLY A 350 -12.79 9.52 -12.46
CA GLY A 350 -14.05 8.91 -12.86
C GLY A 350 -14.98 9.92 -13.55
N PRO A 351 -15.42 10.98 -12.86
CA PRO A 351 -16.31 11.97 -13.46
C PRO A 351 -15.73 12.67 -14.70
N LEU A 352 -14.41 12.94 -14.70
CA LEU A 352 -13.73 13.63 -15.81
C LEU A 352 -13.77 12.84 -17.12
N THR A 353 -13.68 11.51 -17.04
CA THR A 353 -13.66 10.65 -18.24
C THR A 353 -15.02 10.43 -18.86
N ALA A 354 -16.10 10.74 -18.14
CA ALA A 354 -17.43 10.31 -18.56
C ALA A 354 -18.49 11.40 -18.65
N THR A 355 -18.31 12.53 -17.98
CA THR A 355 -19.23 13.67 -18.12
C THR A 355 -19.04 14.40 -19.44
N ASN A 356 -17.90 14.21 -20.14
CA ASN A 356 -17.65 14.90 -21.40
C ASN A 356 -16.81 14.04 -22.38
N PRO A 357 -17.45 13.28 -23.29
CA PRO A 357 -16.75 12.55 -24.35
C PRO A 357 -15.88 13.44 -25.24
N ALA A 358 -16.21 14.74 -25.36
CA ALA A 358 -15.40 15.70 -26.11
C ALA A 358 -14.10 16.05 -25.38
N VAL A 359 -14.05 15.99 -24.04
CA VAL A 359 -12.79 16.11 -23.28
C VAL A 359 -11.88 14.93 -23.61
N VAL A 360 -12.37 13.69 -23.56
CA VAL A 360 -11.55 12.52 -23.92
C VAL A 360 -11.14 12.53 -25.40
N LYS A 361 -11.99 13.05 -26.29
CA LYS A 361 -11.69 13.17 -27.74
C LYS A 361 -10.77 14.35 -28.07
N SER A 362 -10.67 15.36 -27.19
CA SER A 362 -9.83 16.54 -27.38
C SER A 362 -8.36 16.14 -27.51
N GLY A 363 -7.69 16.65 -28.56
CA GLY A 363 -6.25 16.44 -28.74
C GLY A 363 -5.44 16.94 -27.54
N ARG A 364 -5.82 18.10 -26.97
CA ARG A 364 -5.13 18.70 -25.81
C ARG A 364 -5.25 17.82 -24.56
N ALA A 365 -6.44 17.28 -24.27
CA ALA A 365 -6.64 16.42 -23.12
C ALA A 365 -5.88 15.09 -23.26
N ARG A 366 -5.83 14.51 -24.47
CA ARG A 366 -5.02 13.31 -24.73
C ARG A 366 -3.52 13.56 -24.54
N VAL A 367 -3.02 14.71 -25.00
CA VAL A 367 -1.62 15.12 -24.78
C VAL A 367 -1.35 15.33 -23.29
N ALA A 368 -2.22 16.05 -22.58
CA ALA A 368 -2.06 16.29 -21.14
C ALA A 368 -2.08 14.98 -20.33
N PHE A 369 -2.99 14.06 -20.66
CA PHE A 369 -3.05 12.75 -20.03
C PHE A 369 -1.83 11.89 -20.37
N GLY A 370 -1.38 11.92 -21.64
CA GLY A 370 -0.14 11.25 -22.06
C GLY A 370 1.09 11.78 -21.31
N LEU A 371 1.19 13.10 -21.14
CA LEU A 371 2.24 13.75 -20.36
C LEU A 371 2.16 13.35 -18.88
N LEU A 372 0.97 13.32 -18.29
CA LEU A 372 0.79 12.85 -16.91
C LEU A 372 1.27 11.41 -16.74
N LEU A 373 0.88 10.50 -17.64
CA LEU A 373 1.33 9.11 -17.60
C LEU A 373 2.86 9.00 -17.78
N PHE A 374 3.43 9.80 -18.68
CA PHE A 374 4.88 9.86 -18.89
C PHE A 374 5.61 10.36 -17.63
N LEU A 375 5.12 11.41 -16.98
CA LEU A 375 5.69 11.93 -15.74
C LEU A 375 5.62 10.89 -14.62
N LEU A 376 4.45 10.26 -14.41
CA LEU A 376 4.30 9.20 -13.41
C LEU A 376 5.23 8.00 -13.70
N PHE A 377 5.35 7.59 -14.96
CA PHE A 377 6.31 6.58 -15.39
C PHE A 377 7.75 7.00 -15.05
N ALA A 378 8.17 8.21 -15.43
CA ALA A 378 9.52 8.71 -15.20
C ALA A 378 9.85 8.81 -13.69
N PHE A 379 8.91 9.32 -12.88
CA PHE A 379 9.08 9.37 -11.43
C PHE A 379 9.12 7.98 -10.80
N THR A 380 8.36 7.01 -11.30
CA THR A 380 8.42 5.62 -10.81
C THR A 380 9.76 4.98 -11.13
N VAL A 381 10.24 5.09 -12.37
CA VAL A 381 11.55 4.60 -12.78
C VAL A 381 12.66 5.25 -11.96
N HIS A 382 12.59 6.57 -11.75
CA HIS A 382 13.54 7.29 -10.91
C HIS A 382 13.49 6.82 -9.45
N ARG A 383 12.30 6.66 -8.88
CA ARG A 383 12.12 6.23 -7.49
C ARG A 383 12.60 4.80 -7.25
N ASN A 384 12.48 3.91 -8.24
CA ASN A 384 13.04 2.56 -8.17
C ASN A 384 14.56 2.56 -7.94
N ALA A 385 15.29 3.59 -8.41
CA ALA A 385 16.73 3.69 -8.19
C ALA A 385 17.11 3.83 -6.70
N ALA A 386 16.23 4.43 -5.88
CA ALA A 386 16.44 4.46 -4.43
C ALA A 386 16.40 3.05 -3.81
N TYR A 387 15.65 2.12 -4.42
CA TYR A 387 15.60 0.72 -4.03
C TYR A 387 16.63 -0.15 -4.78
N ALA A 388 17.66 0.44 -5.40
CA ALA A 388 18.69 -0.35 -6.07
C ALA A 388 19.65 -1.03 -5.07
N THR A 389 20.05 -0.32 -4.01
CA THR A 389 20.96 -0.82 -2.97
C THR A 389 20.58 -0.26 -1.60
N GLU A 390 21.05 -0.89 -0.53
CA GLU A 390 20.93 -0.36 0.84
C GLU A 390 21.50 1.06 0.96
N ILE A 391 22.64 1.34 0.33
CA ILE A 391 23.25 2.68 0.36
C ILE A 391 22.32 3.70 -0.31
N ALA A 392 21.86 3.42 -1.54
CA ALA A 392 20.99 4.34 -2.28
C ALA A 392 19.68 4.64 -1.52
N LEU A 393 19.12 3.63 -0.86
CA LEU A 393 17.90 3.77 -0.07
C LEU A 393 18.11 4.73 1.10
N TRP A 394 19.19 4.53 1.85
CA TRP A 394 19.45 5.32 3.05
C TRP A 394 20.07 6.68 2.76
N GLU A 395 20.78 6.86 1.64
CA GLU A 395 21.19 8.18 1.13
C GLU A 395 19.95 9.03 0.81
N ASP A 396 18.98 8.44 0.08
CA ASP A 396 17.71 9.10 -0.24
C ASP A 396 16.93 9.48 1.03
N ALA A 397 16.83 8.54 1.98
CA ALA A 397 16.12 8.77 3.24
C ALA A 397 16.81 9.82 4.12
N ALA A 398 18.14 9.78 4.27
CA ALA A 398 18.90 10.73 5.06
C ALA A 398 18.87 12.15 4.45
N ALA A 399 18.92 12.26 3.11
CA ALA A 399 18.79 13.55 2.43
C ALA A 399 17.41 14.19 2.65
N LYS A 400 16.35 13.38 2.73
CA LYS A 400 14.96 13.84 2.89
C LYS A 400 14.54 13.98 4.36
N SER A 401 15.23 13.29 5.28
CA SER A 401 14.99 13.32 6.74
C SER A 401 16.29 13.59 7.51
N PRO A 402 16.99 14.73 7.28
CA PRO A 402 18.32 14.98 7.84
C PRO A 402 18.33 15.22 9.36
N ALA A 403 17.16 15.43 9.98
CA ALA A 403 17.02 15.61 11.42
C ALA A 403 16.65 14.30 12.16
N LYS A 404 16.57 13.17 11.44
CA LYS A 404 16.12 11.89 11.99
C LYS A 404 17.29 10.93 12.16
N ALA A 405 17.47 10.39 13.37
CA ALA A 405 18.59 9.51 13.67
C ALA A 405 18.57 8.16 12.91
N ARG A 406 17.38 7.61 12.62
CA ARG A 406 17.24 6.27 12.01
C ARG A 406 17.82 6.20 10.59
N PRO A 407 17.53 7.12 9.66
CA PRO A 407 18.17 7.15 8.34
C PRO A 407 19.70 7.20 8.40
N HIS A 408 20.27 8.09 9.22
CA HIS A 408 21.72 8.22 9.39
C HIS A 408 22.35 6.94 9.95
N ASN A 409 21.76 6.31 10.97
CA ASN A 409 22.29 5.05 11.50
C ASN A 409 22.28 3.94 10.46
N ASN A 410 21.21 3.82 9.68
CA ASN A 410 21.10 2.75 8.69
C ASN A 410 22.01 3.03 7.48
N LEU A 411 22.18 4.30 7.08
CA LEU A 411 23.18 4.69 6.08
C LEU A 411 24.61 4.36 6.56
N GLY A 412 24.93 4.70 7.81
CA GLY A 412 26.21 4.35 8.42
C GLY A 412 26.46 2.85 8.43
N HIS A 413 25.43 2.05 8.72
CA HIS A 413 25.51 0.59 8.66
C HIS A 413 25.72 0.08 7.23
N ALA A 414 25.03 0.65 6.25
CA ALA A 414 25.24 0.30 4.84
C ALA A 414 26.67 0.63 4.38
N TYR A 415 27.22 1.79 4.77
CA TYR A 415 28.61 2.15 4.51
C TYR A 415 29.62 1.24 5.21
N HIS A 416 29.35 0.86 6.47
CA HIS A 416 30.20 -0.06 7.23
C HIS A 416 30.31 -1.40 6.49
N LEU A 417 29.17 -1.97 6.07
CA LEU A 417 29.15 -3.22 5.30
C LEU A 417 29.86 -3.11 3.94
N ALA A 418 29.86 -1.93 3.33
CA ALA A 418 30.57 -1.65 2.09
C ALA A 418 32.06 -1.30 2.27
N GLY A 419 32.59 -1.32 3.51
CA GLY A 419 33.98 -0.97 3.80
C GLY A 419 34.29 0.53 3.77
N ARG A 420 33.27 1.39 3.62
CA ARG A 420 33.40 2.85 3.63
C ARG A 420 33.40 3.38 5.06
N PHE A 421 34.42 3.01 5.84
CA PHE A 421 34.45 3.24 7.29
C PHE A 421 34.39 4.72 7.69
N ALA A 422 35.06 5.61 6.97
CA ALA A 422 35.02 7.05 7.27
C ALA A 422 33.61 7.64 7.05
N ASP A 423 32.92 7.21 5.99
CA ASP A 423 31.53 7.60 5.76
C ASP A 423 30.60 7.02 6.81
N ALA A 424 30.80 5.74 7.18
CA ALA A 424 30.03 5.08 8.23
C ALA A 424 30.12 5.82 9.57
N GLU A 425 31.34 6.18 9.97
CA GLU A 425 31.60 6.93 11.20
C GLU A 425 30.90 8.30 11.21
N ARG A 426 30.98 9.03 10.09
CA ARG A 426 30.29 10.32 9.92
C ARG A 426 28.78 10.18 10.12
N GLU A 427 28.16 9.18 9.49
CA GLU A 427 26.72 8.98 9.58
C GLU A 427 26.29 8.48 10.96
N TYR A 428 27.05 7.61 11.62
CA TYR A 428 26.75 7.20 12.99
C TYR A 428 26.81 8.41 13.95
N ARG A 429 27.81 9.28 13.79
CA ARG A 429 27.90 10.52 14.57
C ARG A 429 26.75 11.49 14.27
N ALA A 430 26.35 11.62 13.00
CA ALA A 430 25.17 12.40 12.63
C ALA A 430 23.90 11.87 13.31
N ALA A 431 23.71 10.55 13.34
CA ALA A 431 22.58 9.94 14.05
C ALA A 431 22.58 10.27 15.55
N LEU A 432 23.77 10.30 16.19
CA LEU A 432 23.92 10.66 17.61
C LEU A 432 23.81 12.16 17.87
N ALA A 433 24.08 13.01 16.87
CA ALA A 433 23.79 14.43 16.94
C ALA A 433 22.28 14.70 16.90
N CYS A 434 21.52 13.92 16.11
CA CYS A 434 20.05 13.99 16.09
C CYS A 434 19.43 13.43 17.38
N ASP A 435 19.90 12.28 17.86
CA ASP A 435 19.45 11.65 19.09
C ASP A 435 20.64 11.04 19.84
N PRO A 436 21.19 11.74 20.86
CA PRO A 436 22.29 11.24 21.67
C PRO A 436 21.98 9.91 22.35
N GLY A 437 20.69 9.61 22.60
CA GLY A 437 20.17 8.40 23.20
C GLY A 437 20.05 7.21 22.25
N PHE A 438 20.32 7.38 20.95
CA PHE A 438 20.04 6.36 19.94
C PHE A 438 21.00 5.16 20.04
N TYR A 439 20.60 4.16 20.83
CA TYR A 439 21.46 3.03 21.23
C TYR A 439 22.00 2.23 20.04
N LYS A 440 21.23 2.12 18.95
CA LYS A 440 21.65 1.37 17.75
C LYS A 440 22.89 2.02 17.13
N SER A 441 22.91 3.34 17.01
CA SER A 441 24.06 4.07 16.47
C SER A 441 25.27 3.97 17.39
N ARG A 442 25.09 4.13 18.71
CA ARG A 442 26.21 3.95 19.66
C ARG A 442 26.86 2.57 19.56
N ARG A 443 26.05 1.52 19.49
CA ARG A 443 26.55 0.14 19.36
C ARG A 443 27.27 -0.07 18.02
N ASN A 444 26.71 0.46 16.94
CA ASN A 444 27.29 0.32 15.61
C ASN A 444 28.61 1.10 15.48
N LEU A 445 28.69 2.32 16.02
CA LEU A 445 29.92 3.11 16.08
C LEU A 445 31.01 2.40 16.90
N SER A 446 30.68 1.89 18.08
CA SER A 446 31.63 1.12 18.90
C SER A 446 32.16 -0.11 18.14
N ARG A 447 31.31 -0.82 17.40
CA ARG A 447 31.73 -1.95 16.57
C ARG A 447 32.69 -1.52 15.46
N LEU A 448 32.40 -0.41 14.79
CA LEU A 448 33.26 0.15 13.75
C LEU A 448 34.65 0.51 14.30
N GLU A 449 34.71 1.15 15.48
CA GLU A 449 35.97 1.48 16.14
C GLU A 449 36.81 0.24 16.47
N ASP A 450 36.17 -0.84 16.92
CA ASP A 450 36.84 -2.11 17.19
C ASP A 450 37.37 -2.78 15.91
N ASP A 451 36.61 -2.72 14.81
CA ASP A 451 37.04 -3.26 13.51
C ASP A 451 38.27 -2.48 12.98
N LEU A 452 38.27 -1.15 13.09
CA LEU A 452 39.41 -0.30 12.72
C LEU A 452 40.65 -0.60 13.58
N ARG A 453 40.49 -0.81 14.89
CA ARG A 453 41.59 -1.19 15.79
C ARG A 453 42.18 -2.55 15.45
N LYS A 454 41.35 -3.51 15.03
CA LYS A 454 41.81 -4.86 14.65
C LYS A 454 42.50 -4.87 13.29
N GLY A 455 42.03 -4.08 12.32
CA GLY A 455 42.66 -3.99 11.00
C GLY A 455 43.97 -3.20 10.96
N ALA A 456 44.26 -2.42 12.00
CA ALA A 456 45.52 -1.69 12.17
C ALA A 456 46.63 -2.50 12.88
N ARG A 457 46.33 -3.73 13.33
CA ARG A 457 47.27 -4.69 13.91
C ARG A 457 47.55 -5.80 12.90
#